data_AF-A0A326GDN0-F1
#
_entry.id   AF-A0A326GDN0-F1
#
_cell.length_a   1.000
_cell.length_b   1.000
_cell.length_c   1.000
_cell.angle_alpha   90.00
_cell.angle_beta   90.00
_cell.angle_gamma   90.00
#
_symmetry.space_group_name_H-M   'P 1'
#
loop_
_entity.id
_entity.type
_entity.pdbx_description
1 polymer ?
#
loop_
_entity_poly.entity_id
_entity_poly.type
_entity_poly.pdbx_seq_one_letter_code
_entity_poly.pdbx_strand_id
1 'polypeptide(L)'
;MRLGTMRNSLRKKFTRLRSDESGNVLILTAAALLPMLALIGSAVDISMAYMGRGKLQNACDSAVLAGRQAMVGTFFTDKARAEANKFFEFNYDEGTLRAQDLNFQVE
;
A
#
# COMPACT_ATOMS: atom_id res chain seq x y z
N MET A 1 -44.16 -2.24 -15.32
CA MET A 1 -43.63 -1.41 -16.42
C MET A 1 -42.96 -0.12 -15.89
N ARG A 2 -41.83 -0.21 -15.15
CA ARG A 2 -41.18 0.97 -14.54
C ARG A 2 -39.63 0.99 -14.58
N LEU A 3 -38.97 -0.01 -15.17
CA LEU A 3 -37.50 -0.06 -15.27
C LEU A 3 -36.93 0.65 -16.51
N GLY A 4 -37.70 0.74 -17.60
CA GLY A 4 -37.24 1.33 -18.88
C GLY A 4 -37.05 2.84 -18.85
N THR A 5 -37.88 3.56 -18.09
CA THR A 5 -37.86 5.03 -17.98
C THR A 5 -36.66 5.53 -17.18
N MET A 6 -36.21 4.79 -16.17
CA MET A 6 -35.07 5.20 -15.32
C MET A 6 -33.74 5.10 -16.08
N ARG A 7 -33.53 4.02 -16.84
CA ARG A 7 -32.37 3.84 -17.72
C ARG A 7 -32.32 4.87 -18.87
N ASN A 8 -33.47 5.19 -19.45
CA ASN A 8 -33.54 6.22 -20.50
C ASN A 8 -33.31 7.64 -19.97
N SER A 9 -33.78 7.94 -18.75
CA SER A 9 -33.58 9.27 -18.14
C SER A 9 -32.11 9.51 -17.77
N LEU A 10 -31.41 8.50 -17.25
CA LEU A 10 -29.96 8.55 -17.01
C LEU A 10 -29.17 8.77 -18.30
N ARG A 11 -29.48 8.01 -19.36
CA ARG A 11 -28.85 8.21 -20.69
C ARG A 11 -29.08 9.61 -21.23
N LYS A 12 -30.30 10.14 -21.09
CA LYS A 12 -30.68 11.48 -21.58
C LYS A 12 -29.99 12.61 -20.79
N LYS A 13 -29.76 12.42 -19.48
CA LYS A 13 -28.96 13.35 -18.67
C LYS A 13 -27.48 13.29 -19.05
N PHE A 14 -26.91 12.10 -19.25
CA PHE A 14 -25.52 11.95 -19.68
C PHE A 14 -25.24 12.53 -21.07
N THR A 15 -26.15 12.37 -22.04
CA THR A 15 -25.99 12.99 -23.37
C THR A 15 -26.16 14.50 -23.35
N ARG A 16 -27.04 15.03 -22.48
CA ARG A 16 -27.27 16.48 -22.33
C ARG A 16 -26.11 17.17 -21.61
N LEU A 17 -25.50 16.52 -20.61
CA LEU A 17 -24.23 16.98 -20.04
C LEU A 17 -23.15 17.02 -21.13
N ARG A 18 -23.00 15.95 -21.92
CA ARG A 18 -21.97 15.86 -22.97
C ARG A 18 -22.09 16.92 -24.08
N SER A 19 -23.25 17.52 -24.32
CA SER A 19 -23.46 18.48 -25.42
C SER A 19 -23.48 19.95 -24.99
N ASP A 20 -23.30 20.27 -23.69
CA ASP A 20 -23.45 21.64 -23.17
C ASP A 20 -22.09 22.22 -22.76
N GLU A 21 -21.46 23.00 -23.64
CA GLU A 21 -20.09 23.50 -23.42
C GLU A 21 -19.99 24.62 -22.38
N SER A 22 -21.10 25.27 -22.03
CA SER A 22 -21.11 26.53 -21.25
C SER A 22 -20.90 26.37 -19.73
N GLY A 23 -20.78 25.14 -19.23
CA GLY A 23 -20.53 24.85 -17.81
C GLY A 23 -20.15 23.40 -17.51
N ASN A 24 -20.13 22.53 -18.51
CA ASN A 24 -19.86 21.10 -18.33
C ASN A 24 -18.37 20.80 -18.15
N VAL A 25 -17.45 21.66 -18.62
CA VAL A 25 -16.01 21.45 -18.40
C VAL A 25 -15.73 21.38 -16.91
N LEU A 26 -16.14 22.38 -16.12
CA LEU A 26 -15.91 22.43 -14.67
C LEU A 26 -16.51 21.22 -13.93
N ILE A 27 -17.72 20.80 -14.32
CA ILE A 27 -18.40 19.64 -13.73
C ILE A 27 -17.66 18.34 -14.09
N LEU A 28 -17.22 18.19 -15.33
CA LEU A 28 -16.46 17.03 -15.79
C LEU A 28 -15.07 16.97 -15.14
N THR A 29 -14.36 18.09 -14.99
CA THR A 29 -13.06 18.10 -14.29
C THR A 29 -13.24 17.75 -12.82
N ALA A 30 -14.24 18.34 -12.14
CA ALA A 30 -14.54 18.00 -10.74
C ALA A 30 -14.91 16.51 -10.59
N ALA A 31 -15.72 15.97 -11.49
CA ALA A 31 -16.07 14.56 -11.51
C ALA A 31 -14.87 13.64 -11.84
N ALA A 32 -13.91 14.09 -12.66
CA ALA A 32 -12.71 13.34 -13.02
C ALA A 32 -11.64 13.36 -11.91
N LEU A 33 -11.62 14.40 -11.06
CA LEU A 33 -10.70 14.47 -9.91
C LEU A 33 -10.97 13.36 -8.89
N LEU A 34 -12.24 13.02 -8.65
CA LEU A 34 -12.62 11.97 -7.69
C LEU A 34 -11.98 10.60 -8.00
N PRO A 35 -12.14 10.01 -9.20
CA PRO A 35 -11.48 8.75 -9.52
C PRO A 35 -9.96 8.87 -9.61
N MET A 36 -9.41 10.03 -10.03
CA MET A 36 -7.96 10.22 -10.03
C MET A 36 -7.37 10.18 -8.62
N LEU A 37 -7.99 10.87 -7.66
CA LEU A 37 -7.56 10.86 -6.26
C LEU A 37 -7.67 9.46 -5.65
N ALA A 38 -8.75 8.73 -5.95
CA ALA A 38 -8.91 7.35 -5.50
C ALA A 38 -7.81 6.44 -6.04
N LEU A 39 -7.46 6.58 -7.32
CA LEU A 39 -6.36 5.83 -7.93
C LEU A 39 -5.02 6.17 -7.29
N ILE A 40 -4.72 7.46 -7.10
CA ILE A 40 -3.46 7.91 -6.48
C ILE A 40 -3.35 7.38 -5.05
N GLY A 41 -4.41 7.50 -4.25
CA GLY A 41 -4.44 6.97 -2.88
C GLY A 41 -4.16 5.47 -2.84
N SER A 42 -4.87 4.69 -3.66
CA SER A 42 -4.66 3.24 -3.74
C SER A 42 -3.24 2.86 -4.17
N ALA A 43 -2.61 3.64 -5.06
CA ALA A 43 -1.24 3.41 -5.49
C ALA A 43 -0.23 3.67 -4.36
N VAL A 44 -0.45 4.72 -3.56
CA VAL A 44 0.39 5.03 -2.39
C VAL A 44 0.28 3.92 -1.35
N ASP A 45 -0.94 3.47 -1.03
CA ASP A 45 -1.17 2.42 -0.04
C ASP A 45 -0.45 1.11 -0.44
N ILE A 46 -0.58 0.73 -1.70
CA ILE A 46 0.10 -0.43 -2.28
C ILE A 46 1.62 -0.25 -2.20
N SER A 47 2.13 0.94 -2.53
CA SER A 47 3.57 1.24 -2.48
C SER A 47 4.12 1.08 -1.07
N MET A 48 3.40 1.55 -0.05
CA MET A 48 3.80 1.38 1.35
C MET A 48 3.83 -0.09 1.77
N ALA A 49 2.84 -0.88 1.36
CA ALA A 49 2.84 -2.32 1.63
C ALA A 49 4.04 -3.04 0.98
N TYR A 50 4.38 -2.69 -0.27
CA TYR A 50 5.56 -3.27 -0.95
C TYR A 50 6.88 -2.82 -0.32
N MET A 51 7.00 -1.56 0.09
CA MET A 51 8.20 -1.08 0.80
C MET A 51 8.44 -1.85 2.10
N GLY A 52 7.38 -2.12 2.88
CA GLY A 52 7.48 -2.94 4.09
C GLY A 52 8.01 -4.33 3.81
N ARG A 53 7.48 -5.00 2.78
CA ARG A 53 7.95 -6.32 2.35
C ARG A 53 9.42 -6.30 1.91
N GLY A 54 9.81 -5.33 1.08
CA GLY A 54 11.19 -5.22 0.60
C GLY A 54 12.19 -4.98 1.73
N LYS A 55 11.84 -4.15 2.72
CA LYS A 55 12.68 -3.93 3.91
C LYS A 55 12.83 -5.18 4.77
N LEU A 56 11.73 -5.89 5.03
CA LEU A 56 11.77 -7.17 5.77
C LEU A 56 12.66 -8.20 5.05
N GLN A 57 12.52 -8.31 3.73
CA GLN A 57 13.33 -9.23 2.92
C GLN A 57 14.81 -8.86 2.99
N ASN A 58 15.16 -7.58 2.78
CA ASN A 58 16.53 -7.10 2.89
C ASN A 58 17.14 -7.34 4.27
N ALA A 59 16.36 -7.15 5.34
CA ALA A 59 16.78 -7.43 6.70
C ALA A 59 17.00 -8.93 6.94
N CYS A 60 16.09 -9.79 6.47
CA CYS A 60 16.24 -11.25 6.53
C CYS A 60 17.48 -11.72 5.77
N ASP A 61 17.70 -11.24 4.55
CA ASP A 61 18.85 -11.63 3.73
C ASP A 61 20.17 -11.26 4.41
N SER A 62 20.25 -10.02 4.93
CA SER A 62 21.41 -9.54 5.68
C SER A 62 21.63 -10.33 6.98
N ALA A 63 20.56 -10.64 7.71
CA ALA A 63 20.60 -11.40 8.95
C ALA A 63 21.06 -12.85 8.75
N VAL A 64 20.56 -13.53 7.71
CA VAL A 64 20.97 -14.92 7.39
C VAL A 64 22.43 -14.98 6.97
N LEU A 65 22.90 -14.01 6.16
CA LEU A 65 24.31 -13.94 5.77
C LEU A 65 25.22 -13.70 6.98
N ALA A 66 24.89 -12.73 7.84
CA ALA A 66 25.65 -12.45 9.05
C ALA A 66 25.64 -13.61 10.05
N GLY A 67 24.46 -14.21 10.26
CA GLY A 67 24.30 -15.40 11.09
C GLY A 67 25.15 -16.56 10.57
N ARG A 68 25.13 -16.80 9.26
CA ARG A 68 25.95 -17.85 8.63
C ARG A 68 27.45 -17.58 8.78
N GLN A 69 27.89 -16.33 8.66
CA GLN A 69 29.30 -15.96 8.85
C GLN A 69 29.76 -16.18 10.32
N ALA A 70 28.84 -16.01 11.27
CA ALA A 70 29.13 -16.21 12.69
C ALA A 70 29.01 -17.68 13.17
N MET A 71 28.47 -18.59 12.35
CA MET A 71 28.39 -20.01 12.65
C MET A 71 29.77 -20.68 12.61
N VAL A 72 29.97 -21.66 13.50
CA VAL A 72 31.16 -22.53 13.48
C VAL A 72 30.73 -23.88 12.89
N GLY A 73 31.17 -24.17 11.67
CA GLY A 73 30.74 -25.34 10.92
C GLY A 73 29.24 -25.31 10.62
N THR A 74 28.51 -26.32 11.08
CA THR A 74 27.05 -26.43 10.93
C THR A 74 26.27 -26.06 12.20
N PHE A 75 26.96 -25.66 13.26
CA PHE A 75 26.32 -25.36 14.55
C PHE A 75 25.82 -23.93 14.59
N PHE A 76 24.51 -23.77 14.80
CA PHE A 76 23.90 -22.48 15.10
C PHE A 76 24.02 -22.20 16.59
N THR A 77 24.96 -21.33 16.95
CA THR A 77 25.29 -20.98 18.34
C THR A 77 24.61 -19.67 18.75
N ASP A 78 24.59 -19.38 20.05
CA ASP A 78 24.05 -18.09 20.55
C ASP A 78 24.79 -16.89 19.96
N LYS A 79 26.08 -17.02 19.64
CA LYS A 79 26.85 -15.99 18.93
C LYS A 79 26.32 -15.75 17.52
N ALA A 80 26.00 -16.81 16.78
CA ALA A 80 25.44 -16.70 15.44
C ALA A 80 24.03 -16.08 15.46
N ARG A 81 23.23 -16.41 16.47
CA ARG A 81 21.92 -15.79 16.70
C ARG A 81 22.05 -14.31 17.03
N ALA A 82 22.95 -13.93 17.94
CA ALA A 82 23.17 -12.55 18.33
C ALA A 82 23.61 -11.69 17.12
N GLU A 83 24.51 -12.22 16.28
CA GLU A 83 24.96 -11.50 15.09
C GLU A 83 23.84 -11.36 14.04
N ALA A 84 23.05 -12.40 13.81
CA ALA A 84 21.91 -12.34 12.91
C ALA A 84 20.87 -11.30 13.36
N ASN A 85 20.54 -11.27 14.66
CA ASN A 85 19.59 -10.31 15.23
C ASN A 85 20.10 -8.88 15.08
N LYS A 86 21.39 -8.63 15.35
CA LYS A 86 22.00 -7.31 15.18
C LYS A 86 21.87 -6.79 13.74
N PHE A 87 22.10 -7.65 12.75
CA PHE A 87 21.94 -7.28 11.34
C PHE A 87 20.47 -7.11 10.93
N PHE A 88 19.56 -7.89 11.50
CA PHE A 88 18.13 -7.72 11.29
C PHE A 88 17.64 -6.37 11.84
N GLU A 89 17.92 -6.08 13.11
CA GLU A 89 17.51 -4.85 13.80
C GLU A 89 18.09 -3.61 13.14
N PHE A 90 19.35 -3.67 12.66
CA PHE A 90 19.95 -2.56 11.91
C PHE A 90 19.22 -2.25 10.60
N ASN A 91 18.70 -3.28 9.91
CA ASN A 91 18.04 -3.13 8.61
C ASN A 91 16.52 -2.99 8.71
N TYR A 92 15.94 -3.27 9.88
CA TYR A 92 14.51 -3.22 10.15
C TYR A 92 14.22 -2.50 11.47
N ASP A 93 14.12 -1.18 11.41
CA ASP A 93 13.78 -0.33 12.55
C ASP A 93 12.27 -0.39 12.87
N GLU A 94 11.92 -0.34 14.16
CA GLU A 94 10.56 -0.44 14.71
C GLU A 94 9.62 0.69 14.21
N GLY A 95 10.19 1.79 13.71
CA GLY A 95 9.45 2.90 13.09
C GLY A 95 9.04 2.70 11.63
N THR A 96 9.35 1.54 11.03
CA THR A 96 9.10 1.30 9.60
C THR A 96 7.60 1.40 9.27
N LEU A 97 7.26 2.43 8.50
CA LEU A 97 5.91 2.78 8.00
C LEU A 97 4.99 3.57 8.95
N ARG A 98 5.50 4.15 10.04
CA ARG A 98 4.68 4.98 10.97
C ARG A 98 3.37 4.27 11.35
N ALA A 99 3.43 2.99 11.69
CA ALA A 99 2.28 2.28 12.24
C ALA A 99 1.86 3.01 13.53
N GLN A 100 0.82 3.84 13.43
CA GLN A 100 0.14 4.46 14.56
C GLN A 100 -1.05 3.56 14.89
N ASP A 101 -1.41 3.43 16.18
CA ASP A 101 -2.39 2.47 16.71
C ASP A 101 -2.00 0.98 16.63
N LEU A 102 -0.91 0.59 17.32
CA LEU A 102 -0.59 -0.82 17.57
C LEU A 102 -1.39 -1.44 18.75
N ASN A 103 -2.42 -0.74 19.26
CA ASN A 103 -3.30 -1.28 20.29
C ASN A 103 -4.42 -2.12 19.66
N PHE A 104 -4.08 -3.34 19.25
CA PHE A 104 -5.07 -4.32 18.81
C PHE A 104 -5.75 -4.92 20.05
N GLN A 105 -6.84 -4.30 20.51
CA GLN A 105 -7.74 -4.95 21.46
C GLN A 105 -8.46 -6.08 20.72
N VAL A 106 -8.02 -7.30 20.96
CA VAL A 106 -8.74 -8.50 20.57
C VAL A 106 -9.73 -8.78 21.69
N GLU A 107 -11.00 -8.42 21.47
CA GLU A 107 -12.12 -8.95 22.25
C GLU A 107 -12.59 -10.30 21.67
#